data_AF-A0A7S0WET4-F1
#
_entry.id   AF-A0A7S0WET4-F1
#
_cell.length_a   1.000
_cell.length_b   1.000
_cell.length_c   1.000
_cell.angle_alpha   90.00
_cell.angle_beta   90.00
_cell.angle_gamma   90.00
#
_symmetry.space_group_name_H-M   'P 1'
#
loop_
_entity.id
_entity.type
_entity.pdbx_description
1 polymer ?
#
loop_
_entity_poly.entity_id
_entity_poly.type
_entity_poly.pdbx_seq_one_letter_code
_entity_poly.pdbx_strand_id
1 'polypeptide(L)'
;EIRISCTSPSTWTFPDFGGQIKGKNLWFHFFDSTDDFADTAVDLVFEGQRMYIHGGEGHFGNVPLTLTGDLDLNPIGGEYRLSAQVSPVEVHKLRETLGVRPIPRPVAGSVKGFLYCSGPLEQPVFTGRAETTVPADEDLNIAKPGTEMAWSEDA
;
A
#
# COMPACT_ATOMS: atom_id res chain seq x y z
N GLU A 1 -12.75 12.18 15.70
CA GLU A 1 -12.44 13.62 15.88
C GLU A 1 -10.95 13.74 16.12
N ILE A 2 -10.30 14.73 15.48
CA ILE A 2 -8.89 15.04 15.70
C ILE A 2 -8.81 16.33 16.49
N ARG A 3 -7.97 16.34 17.51
CA ARG A 3 -7.60 17.51 18.28
C ARG A 3 -6.14 17.84 18.00
N ILE A 4 -5.87 19.12 17.81
CA ILE A 4 -4.53 19.65 17.54
C ILE A 4 -4.25 20.66 18.65
N SER A 5 -3.11 20.53 19.32
CA SER A 5 -2.76 21.39 20.45
C SER A 5 -1.29 21.82 20.44
N CYS A 6 -1.06 23.10 20.73
CA CYS A 6 0.27 23.69 20.94
C CYS A 6 0.33 24.42 22.29
N THR A 7 0.10 23.71 23.38
CA THR A 7 -0.12 24.32 24.71
C THR A 7 1.12 24.42 25.58
N SER A 8 2.27 23.88 25.15
CA SER A 8 3.52 23.90 25.92
C SER A 8 4.72 24.32 25.05
N PRO A 9 5.83 24.81 25.65
CA PRO A 9 7.03 25.18 24.91
C PRO A 9 7.61 24.07 24.03
N SER A 10 7.48 22.81 24.45
CA SER A 10 7.92 21.65 23.66
C SER A 10 7.06 21.42 22.41
N THR A 11 5.81 21.92 22.40
CA THR A 11 4.86 21.82 21.27
C THR A 11 4.79 23.08 20.39
N TRP A 12 5.60 24.10 20.69
CA TRP A 12 5.64 25.32 19.87
C TRP A 12 6.34 25.10 18.52
N THR A 13 7.25 24.14 18.45
CA THR A 13 7.95 23.77 17.21
C THR A 13 7.15 22.76 16.38
N PHE A 14 6.44 21.84 17.03
CA PHE A 14 5.59 20.86 16.37
C PHE A 14 4.38 20.49 17.26
N PRO A 15 3.14 20.53 16.74
CA PRO A 15 1.93 20.31 17.53
C PRO A 15 1.78 18.87 18.01
N ASP A 16 1.00 18.70 19.08
CA ASP A 16 0.48 17.39 19.45
C ASP A 16 -0.87 17.14 18.76
N PHE A 17 -1.04 15.91 18.30
CA PHE A 17 -2.25 15.37 17.72
C PHE A 17 -2.88 14.39 18.70
N GLY A 18 -4.19 14.48 18.88
CA GLY A 18 -4.93 13.59 19.76
C GLY A 18 -6.26 13.20 19.15
N GLY A 19 -6.60 11.93 19.22
CA GLY A 19 -7.92 11.44 18.82
C GLY A 19 -7.85 10.31 17.80
N GLN A 20 -8.94 10.13 17.06
CA GLN A 20 -9.11 8.97 16.20
C GLN A 20 -9.90 9.33 14.95
N ILE A 21 -9.45 8.79 13.82
CA ILE A 21 -10.15 8.82 12.54
C ILE A 21 -10.42 7.40 12.13
N LYS A 22 -11.70 7.07 11.94
CA LYS A 22 -12.10 5.83 11.28
C LYS A 22 -12.78 6.18 9.98
N GLY A 23 -12.40 5.50 8.92
CA GLY A 23 -13.03 5.65 7.63
C GLY A 23 -13.19 4.29 6.97
N LYS A 24 -14.22 4.17 6.14
CA LYS A 24 -14.50 3.01 5.30
C LYS A 24 -14.82 3.51 3.90
N ASN A 25 -14.58 2.67 2.89
CA ASN A 25 -14.82 2.99 1.48
C ASN A 25 -14.08 4.27 1.07
N LEU A 26 -12.86 4.45 1.57
CA LEU A 26 -12.02 5.57 1.21
C LEU A 26 -11.35 5.29 -0.12
N TRP A 27 -11.15 6.36 -0.88
CA TRP A 27 -10.52 6.34 -2.19
C TRP A 27 -9.43 7.41 -2.25
N PHE A 28 -8.22 7.02 -2.67
CA PHE A 28 -7.07 7.90 -2.72
C PHE A 28 -6.28 7.68 -4.01
N HIS A 29 -5.97 8.77 -4.70
CA HIS A 29 -5.01 8.78 -5.80
C HIS A 29 -3.78 9.58 -5.37
N PHE A 30 -2.60 8.98 -5.51
CA PHE A 30 -1.34 9.69 -5.35
C PHE A 30 -0.82 10.13 -6.72
N PHE A 31 -0.33 11.37 -6.80
CA PHE A 31 0.29 11.85 -8.04
C PHE A 31 1.47 10.95 -8.42
N ASP A 32 1.58 10.64 -9.71
CA ASP A 32 2.55 9.69 -10.29
C ASP A 32 2.42 8.23 -9.83
N SER A 33 1.33 7.87 -9.13
CA SER A 33 1.02 6.47 -8.85
C SER A 33 0.55 5.73 -10.10
N THR A 34 0.89 4.44 -10.20
CA THR A 34 0.43 3.58 -11.30
C THR A 34 -1.05 3.23 -11.20
N ASP A 35 -1.60 3.26 -9.98
CA ASP A 35 -3.00 2.90 -9.71
C ASP A 35 -3.52 3.62 -8.44
N ASP A 36 -4.80 3.42 -8.16
CA ASP A 36 -5.52 4.01 -7.04
C ASP A 36 -5.59 3.10 -5.82
N PHE A 37 -5.70 3.70 -4.65
CA PHE A 37 -6.19 3.00 -3.47
C PHE A 37 -7.71 3.06 -3.42
N ALA A 38 -8.36 1.91 -3.50
CA ALA A 38 -9.81 1.76 -3.45
C ALA A 38 -10.27 0.85 -2.33
N ASP A 39 -11.56 0.96 -1.98
CA ASP A 39 -12.21 0.20 -0.92
C ASP A 39 -11.41 0.17 0.38
N THR A 40 -10.78 1.30 0.70
CA THR A 40 -9.86 1.38 1.82
C THR A 40 -10.63 1.62 3.11
N ALA A 41 -10.37 0.80 4.12
CA ALA A 41 -10.81 1.01 5.50
C ALA A 41 -9.59 1.19 6.40
N VAL A 42 -9.61 2.24 7.22
CA VAL A 42 -8.50 2.56 8.14
C VAL A 42 -9.03 3.01 9.48
N ASP A 43 -8.26 2.67 10.51
CA ASP A 43 -8.41 3.17 11.86
C ASP A 43 -7.09 3.83 12.28
N LEU A 44 -7.08 5.16 12.27
CA LEU A 44 -5.93 6.00 12.58
C LEU A 44 -6.10 6.58 13.98
N VAL A 45 -5.16 6.24 14.87
CA VAL A 45 -5.12 6.75 16.25
C VAL A 45 -3.94 7.70 16.39
N PHE A 46 -4.21 8.90 16.90
CA PHE A 46 -3.22 9.96 17.08
C PHE A 46 -2.94 10.13 18.57
N GLU A 47 -1.67 10.03 18.94
CA GLU A 47 -1.19 10.20 20.31
C GLU A 47 0.10 11.05 20.32
N GLY A 48 -0.05 12.32 20.67
CA GLY A 48 1.04 13.29 20.64
C GLY A 48 1.56 13.47 19.22
N GLN A 49 2.84 13.18 18.99
CA GLN A 49 3.49 13.29 17.69
C GLN A 49 3.54 11.95 16.93
N ARG A 50 2.70 10.98 17.29
CA ARG A 50 2.67 9.66 16.65
C ARG A 50 1.28 9.32 16.12
N MET A 51 1.26 8.65 14.98
CA MET A 51 0.05 8.08 14.38
C MET A 51 0.19 6.57 14.27
N TYR A 52 -0.80 5.86 14.79
CA TYR A 52 -0.93 4.41 14.70
C TYR A 52 -1.97 4.05 13.67
N ILE A 53 -1.66 3.06 12.84
CA ILE A 53 -2.56 2.45 11.87
C ILE A 53 -2.93 1.07 12.39
N HIS A 54 -4.19 0.91 12.81
CA HIS A 54 -4.70 -0.35 13.32
C HIS A 54 -5.43 -1.12 12.21
N GLY A 55 -4.71 -2.01 11.53
CA GLY A 55 -5.31 -2.94 10.58
C GLY A 55 -6.04 -2.26 9.42
N GLY A 56 -5.35 -1.34 8.74
CA GLY A 56 -5.85 -0.79 7.49
C GLY A 56 -5.96 -1.87 6.43
N GLU A 57 -7.04 -1.88 5.67
CA GLU A 57 -7.29 -2.82 4.57
C GLU A 57 -7.70 -2.05 3.33
N GLY A 58 -7.32 -2.52 2.15
CA GLY A 58 -7.71 -1.89 0.89
C GLY A 58 -7.08 -2.58 -0.30
N HIS A 59 -7.34 -1.99 -1.47
CA HIS A 59 -6.79 -2.45 -2.74
C HIS A 59 -5.96 -1.34 -3.35
N PHE A 60 -4.70 -1.65 -3.70
CA PHE A 60 -3.94 -0.83 -4.63
C PHE A 60 -4.16 -1.40 -6.02
N GLY A 61 -5.01 -0.78 -6.83
CA GLY A 61 -5.51 -1.40 -8.05
C GLY A 61 -6.19 -2.75 -7.79
N ASN A 62 -5.62 -3.81 -8.36
CA ASN A 62 -6.05 -5.18 -8.15
C ASN A 62 -5.34 -5.91 -6.98
N VAL A 63 -4.45 -5.22 -6.26
CA VAL A 63 -3.61 -5.82 -5.21
C VAL A 63 -4.24 -5.61 -3.84
N PRO A 64 -4.86 -6.64 -3.23
CA PRO A 64 -5.37 -6.56 -1.86
C PRO A 64 -4.22 -6.53 -0.85
N LEU A 65 -4.24 -5.54 0.04
CA LEU A 65 -3.24 -5.42 1.10
C LEU A 65 -3.83 -4.98 2.43
N THR A 66 -3.21 -5.46 3.50
CA THR A 66 -3.46 -5.01 4.87
C THR A 66 -2.22 -4.33 5.41
N LEU A 67 -2.37 -3.17 6.06
CA LEU A 67 -1.30 -2.34 6.60
C LEU A 67 -1.52 -2.13 8.10
N THR A 68 -0.48 -2.31 8.88
CA THR A 68 -0.48 -1.97 10.32
C THR A 68 0.86 -1.35 10.70
N GLY A 69 0.89 -0.60 11.79
CA GLY A 69 2.12 -0.06 12.33
C GLY A 69 1.94 1.36 12.79
N ASP A 70 3.03 2.10 12.87
CA ASP A 70 3.02 3.50 13.28
C ASP A 70 4.03 4.33 12.51
N LEU A 71 3.83 5.65 12.56
CA LEU A 71 4.82 6.62 12.15
C LEU A 71 4.82 7.81 13.10
N ASP A 72 5.99 8.41 13.24
CA ASP A 72 6.10 9.72 13.87
C ASP A 72 5.64 10.79 12.86
N LEU A 73 4.89 11.79 13.34
CA LEU A 73 4.33 12.89 12.54
C LEU A 73 5.32 14.03 12.38
N ASN A 74 6.29 14.13 13.30
CA ASN A 74 7.29 15.18 13.27
C ASN A 74 8.35 14.86 12.21
N PRO A 75 8.54 15.71 11.18
CA PRO A 75 9.54 15.49 10.14
C PRO A 75 10.98 15.51 10.67
N ILE A 76 11.21 16.15 11.82
CA ILE A 76 12.53 16.24 12.43
C ILE A 76 12.80 14.96 13.22
N GLY A 77 13.46 13.99 12.57
CA GLY A 77 13.90 12.75 13.21
C GLY A 77 12.80 11.72 13.44
N GLY A 78 11.62 11.90 12.84
CA GLY A 78 10.57 10.90 12.85
C GLY A 78 10.92 9.69 12.00
N GLU A 79 10.26 8.56 12.28
CA GLU A 79 10.49 7.30 11.59
C GLU A 79 9.17 6.62 11.18
N TYR A 80 9.25 5.82 10.11
CA TYR A 80 8.25 4.84 9.75
C TYR A 80 8.51 3.51 10.47
N ARG A 81 7.43 2.85 10.89
CA ARG A 81 7.42 1.47 11.42
C ARG A 81 6.17 0.75 10.94
N LEU A 82 6.11 0.49 9.64
CA LEU A 82 4.94 -0.08 8.98
C LEU A 82 5.21 -1.50 8.51
N SER A 83 4.21 -2.36 8.63
CA SER A 83 4.17 -3.69 8.04
C SER A 83 2.91 -3.85 7.20
N ALA A 84 3.10 -4.28 5.97
CA ALA A 84 2.04 -4.60 5.03
C ALA A 84 2.10 -6.07 4.64
N GLN A 85 0.93 -6.67 4.51
CA GLN A 85 0.75 -8.01 3.99
C GLN A 85 -0.11 -7.93 2.73
N VAL A 86 0.35 -8.56 1.67
CA VAL A 86 -0.34 -8.65 0.39
C VAL A 86 -0.94 -10.05 0.27
N SER A 87 -2.25 -10.10 0.08
CA SER A 87 -2.93 -11.38 -0.15
C SER A 87 -2.57 -11.94 -1.53
N PRO A 88 -2.70 -13.27 -1.77
CA PRO A 88 -2.36 -13.86 -3.06
C PRO A 88 -3.07 -13.13 -4.21
N VAL A 89 -2.29 -12.59 -5.13
CA VAL A 89 -2.76 -11.87 -6.32
C VAL A 89 -2.20 -12.53 -7.57
N GLU A 90 -3.07 -12.71 -8.56
CA GLU A 90 -2.69 -13.28 -9.85
C GLU A 90 -1.68 -12.36 -10.57
N VAL A 91 -0.69 -12.95 -11.24
CA VAL A 91 0.46 -12.26 -11.83
C VAL A 91 0.06 -11.24 -12.91
N HIS A 92 -0.94 -11.54 -13.73
CA HIS A 92 -1.47 -10.61 -14.73
C HIS A 92 -2.16 -9.40 -14.07
N LYS A 93 -2.98 -9.61 -13.03
CA LYS A 93 -3.58 -8.52 -12.24
C LYS A 93 -2.52 -7.64 -11.56
N LEU A 94 -1.50 -8.27 -10.96
CA LEU A 94 -0.38 -7.56 -10.33
C LEU A 94 0.39 -6.72 -11.36
N ARG A 95 0.63 -7.27 -12.54
CA ARG A 95 1.30 -6.58 -13.65
C ARG A 95 0.52 -5.33 -14.08
N GLU A 96 -0.80 -5.41 -14.18
CA GLU A 96 -1.66 -4.26 -14.52
C GLU A 96 -1.50 -3.13 -13.51
N THR A 97 -1.64 -3.46 -12.22
CA THR A 97 -1.50 -2.47 -11.13
C THR A 97 -0.11 -1.83 -11.11
N LEU A 98 0.94 -2.57 -11.42
CA LEU A 98 2.30 -2.04 -11.45
C LEU A 98 2.66 -1.34 -12.77
N GLY A 99 1.74 -1.25 -13.73
CA GLY A 99 2.00 -0.66 -15.05
C GLY A 99 3.08 -1.40 -15.85
N VAL A 100 3.31 -2.69 -15.56
CA VAL A 100 4.38 -3.48 -16.18
C VAL A 100 3.94 -3.95 -17.57
N ARG A 101 4.86 -3.87 -18.54
CA ARG A 101 4.58 -4.32 -19.92
C ARG A 101 4.23 -5.81 -19.95
N PRO A 102 3.34 -6.23 -20.87
CA PRO A 102 3.03 -7.64 -21.06
C PRO A 102 4.29 -8.47 -21.30
N ILE A 103 4.35 -9.59 -20.60
CA ILE A 103 5.43 -10.58 -20.75
C ILE A 103 5.26 -11.35 -22.06
N PRO A 104 6.35 -11.72 -22.76
CA PRO A 104 6.28 -12.39 -24.06
C PRO A 104 5.58 -13.76 -24.06
N ARG A 105 5.39 -14.34 -22.88
CA ARG A 105 4.67 -15.61 -22.70
C ARG A 105 3.64 -15.46 -21.58
N PRO A 106 2.46 -16.07 -21.72
CA PRO A 106 1.48 -16.10 -20.65
C PRO A 106 2.06 -16.84 -19.44
N VAL A 107 2.04 -16.17 -18.29
CA VAL A 107 2.42 -16.76 -17.00
C VAL A 107 1.16 -16.78 -16.15
N ALA A 108 0.72 -17.98 -15.78
CA ALA A 108 -0.31 -18.18 -14.78
C ALA A 108 0.38 -18.47 -13.45
N GLY A 109 0.07 -17.65 -12.45
CA GLY A 109 0.70 -17.73 -11.13
C GLY A 109 0.01 -16.78 -10.17
N SER A 110 0.08 -17.06 -8.87
CA SER A 110 -0.33 -16.11 -7.85
C SER A 110 0.85 -15.78 -6.95
N VAL A 111 0.98 -14.53 -6.54
CA VAL A 111 2.05 -14.05 -5.68
C VAL A 111 1.44 -13.45 -4.43
N LYS A 112 1.95 -13.84 -3.27
CA LYS A 112 1.67 -13.16 -1.99
C LYS A 112 2.95 -12.53 -1.48
N GLY A 113 2.84 -11.59 -0.56
CA GLY A 113 4.03 -10.95 -0.02
C GLY A 113 3.85 -10.29 1.31
N PHE A 114 4.98 -9.94 1.90
CA PHE A 114 5.10 -9.09 3.07
C PHE A 114 6.06 -7.96 2.76
N LEU A 115 5.70 -6.75 3.16
CA LEU A 115 6.48 -5.54 2.99
C LEU A 115 6.63 -4.86 4.36
N TYR A 116 7.81 -4.39 4.67
CA TYR A 116 8.13 -3.59 5.83
C TYR A 116 8.67 -2.25 5.33
N CYS A 117 8.13 -1.16 5.86
CA CYS A 117 8.66 0.18 5.66
C CYS A 117 9.19 0.69 6.99
N SER A 118 10.49 0.94 7.05
CA SER A 118 11.18 1.36 8.26
C SER A 118 12.21 2.45 8.00
N GLY A 119 12.55 3.26 9.00
CA GLY A 119 13.59 4.28 8.90
C GLY A 119 13.04 5.71 8.84
N PRO A 120 13.91 6.72 8.63
CA PRO A 120 13.53 8.13 8.73
C PRO A 120 12.44 8.54 7.74
N LEU A 121 11.61 9.54 8.10
CA LEU A 121 10.52 10.00 7.22
C LEU A 121 11.01 10.48 5.84
N GLU A 122 12.19 11.10 5.79
CA GLU A 122 12.82 11.61 4.57
C GLU A 122 13.46 10.50 3.72
N GLN A 123 13.80 9.37 4.33
CA GLN A 123 14.53 8.27 3.68
C GLN A 123 14.01 6.91 4.17
N PRO A 124 12.76 6.56 3.81
CA PRO A 124 12.18 5.27 4.18
C PRO A 124 12.93 4.12 3.49
N VAL A 125 13.14 3.04 4.23
CA VAL A 125 13.72 1.79 3.75
C VAL A 125 12.60 0.77 3.61
N PHE A 126 12.35 0.36 2.38
CA PHE A 126 11.39 -0.69 2.05
C PHE A 126 12.11 -2.04 1.96
N THR A 127 11.67 -3.02 2.74
CA THR A 127 12.15 -4.39 2.67
C THR A 127 10.97 -5.33 2.55
N GLY A 128 11.09 -6.40 1.78
CA GLY A 128 9.95 -7.30 1.60
C GLY A 128 10.35 -8.67 1.11
N ARG A 129 9.39 -9.58 1.16
CA ARG A 129 9.48 -10.92 0.60
C ARG A 129 8.24 -11.19 -0.22
N ALA A 130 8.44 -11.79 -1.38
CA ALA A 130 7.38 -12.27 -2.24
C ALA A 130 7.52 -13.78 -2.39
N GLU A 131 6.41 -14.49 -2.33
CA GLU A 131 6.34 -15.94 -2.48
C GLU A 131 5.32 -16.27 -3.55
N THR A 132 5.66 -17.20 -4.43
CA THR A 132 4.71 -17.76 -5.37
C THR A 132 3.79 -18.73 -4.65
N THR A 133 2.53 -18.72 -5.06
CA THR A 133 1.47 -19.59 -4.55
C THR A 133 0.72 -20.19 -5.73
N VAL A 134 0.05 -21.31 -5.46
CA VAL A 134 -0.82 -21.93 -6.46
C VAL A 134 -1.99 -20.96 -6.73
N PRO A 135 -2.29 -20.63 -7.99
CA PRO A 135 -3.44 -19.81 -8.34
C PRO A 135 -4.74 -20.44 -7.84
N ALA A 136 -5.73 -19.61 -7.52
CA ALA A 136 -7.07 -20.11 -7.25
C ALA A 136 -7.69 -20.69 -8.53
N ASP A 137 -8.62 -21.64 -8.41
CA ASP A 137 -9.33 -22.24 -9.55
C ASP A 137 -10.06 -21.18 -10.40
N GLU A 138 -10.49 -20.09 -9.79
CA GLU A 138 -11.11 -18.95 -10.46
C GLU A 138 -10.11 -18.20 -11.37
N ASP A 139 -8.86 -18.04 -10.93
CA ASP A 139 -7.80 -17.37 -11.70
C ASP A 139 -7.31 -18.25 -12.88
N LEU A 140 -7.43 -19.59 -12.77
CA LEU A 140 -7.09 -20.51 -13.85
C LEU A 140 -8.06 -20.46 -15.03
N ASN A 141 -9.29 -19.98 -14.80
CA ASN A 141 -10.36 -19.89 -15.79
C ASN A 141 -10.42 -18.52 -16.48
N ILE A 142 -9.48 -17.60 -16.22
CA ILE A 142 -9.39 -16.32 -16.91
C ILE A 142 -9.02 -16.59 -18.38
N ALA A 143 -10.02 -16.47 -19.25
CA ALA A 143 -9.89 -16.75 -20.66
C ALA A 143 -8.91 -15.76 -21.33
N LYS A 144 -7.71 -16.27 -21.60
CA LYS A 144 -6.59 -15.66 -22.35
C LYS A 144 -5.84 -14.50 -21.68
N PRO A 145 -4.91 -14.80 -20.75
CA PRO A 145 -3.88 -13.86 -20.36
C PRO A 145 -2.97 -13.54 -21.57
N GLY A 146 -2.88 -12.26 -21.98
CA GLY A 146 -1.87 -11.80 -22.96
C GLY A 146 -2.23 -11.88 -24.44
N THR A 147 -3.51 -11.77 -24.83
CA THR A 147 -3.89 -11.63 -26.27
C THR A 147 -4.01 -10.18 -26.74
N GLU A 148 -3.70 -9.21 -25.87
CA GLU A 148 -3.52 -7.83 -26.31
C GLU A 148 -2.27 -7.78 -27.18
N MET A 149 -2.48 -7.48 -28.46
CA MET A 149 -1.53 -7.56 -29.55
C MET A 149 -0.10 -7.26 -29.12
N ALA A 150 0.74 -8.31 -29.12
CA ALA A 150 2.16 -8.12 -29.35
C ALA A 150 2.27 -7.39 -30.69
N TRP A 151 2.51 -6.08 -30.61
CA TRP A 151 2.63 -5.22 -31.76
C TRP A 151 3.64 -5.84 -32.73
N SER A 152 3.18 -6.00 -33.97
CA SER A 152 3.94 -6.40 -35.13
C SER A 152 5.34 -5.79 -35.12
N GLU A 153 6.35 -6.64 -35.12
CA GLU A 153 7.69 -6.28 -35.59
C GLU A 153 7.56 -5.83 -37.05
N ASP A 154 7.48 -4.53 -37.29
CA ASP A 154 7.86 -3.86 -38.54
C ASP A 154 7.88 -2.35 -38.30
N ALA A 155 9.09 -1.82 -38.03
CA ALA A 155 9.46 -0.41 -38.18
C ALA A 155 10.96 -0.32 -38.49
#